data_AF-A0A8S4QWU6-F1
#
_entry.id   AF-A0A8S4QWU6-F1
#
_cell.length_a   1.000
_cell.length_b   1.000
_cell.length_c   1.000
_cell.angle_alpha   90.00
_cell.angle_beta   90.00
_cell.angle_gamma   90.00
#
_symmetry.space_group_name_H-M   'P 1'
#
loop_
_entity.id
_entity.type
_entity.pdbx_description
1 polymer ?
#
loop_
_entity_poly.entity_id
_entity_poly.type
_entity_poly.pdbx_seq_one_letter_code
_entity_poly.pdbx_strand_id
1 'polypeptide(L)'
;MDKIIDDDTPSDSSLLVIIVDTNPNQRYITEDPKVLTGCLDAIIAFANSHLMQKSRNQLAVIGCHFHKSEYLYPSPGKPLDVRQIDGQYELFTLVEKTIKMRLVNLIKSQPQEERPGESLLAGAMAMALCFITR
;
A
#
# COMPACT_ATOMS: atom_id res chain seq x y z
N MET A 1 12.94 45.18 12.99
CA MET A 1 14.12 44.32 12.82
C MET A 1 13.62 42.88 12.90
N ASP A 2 13.34 42.33 11.73
CA ASP A 2 12.94 40.95 11.55
C ASP A 2 14.05 40.01 12.04
N LYS A 3 13.68 39.04 12.88
CA LYS A 3 14.48 37.84 13.05
C LYS A 3 13.75 36.71 12.35
N ILE A 4 14.22 36.44 11.15
CA ILE A 4 13.95 35.26 10.34
C ILE A 4 14.11 34.05 11.28
N ILE A 5 13.00 33.36 11.53
CA ILE A 5 13.02 32.03 12.11
C ILE A 5 13.39 31.13 10.95
N ASP A 6 14.59 30.56 11.04
CA ASP A 6 15.09 29.54 10.12
C ASP A 6 14.10 28.36 10.12
N ASP A 7 13.38 28.21 9.01
CA ASP A 7 12.42 27.15 8.71
C ASP A 7 13.17 25.88 8.25
N ASP A 8 14.09 25.40 9.09
CA ASP A 8 14.95 24.25 8.79
C ASP A 8 14.88 23.17 9.88
N THR A 9 13.72 23.04 10.52
CA THR A 9 13.37 21.76 11.14
C THR A 9 12.98 20.80 10.01
N PRO A 10 13.74 19.70 9.78
CA PRO A 10 13.36 18.71 8.77
C PRO A 10 11.93 18.29 9.06
N SER A 11 11.06 18.37 8.04
CA SER A 11 9.65 17.98 8.15
C SER A 11 9.58 16.67 8.93
N ASP A 12 8.98 16.71 10.11
CA ASP A 12 9.10 15.62 11.10
C ASP A 12 8.29 14.36 10.71
N SER A 13 7.99 14.21 9.42
CA SER A 13 7.21 13.17 8.78
C SER A 13 8.03 12.49 7.70
N SER A 14 7.99 11.17 7.67
CA SER A 14 8.52 10.37 6.57
C SER A 14 7.39 9.74 5.76
N LEU A 15 7.60 9.59 4.46
CA LEU A 15 6.68 8.91 3.56
C LEU A 15 7.28 7.57 3.14
N LEU A 16 6.52 6.50 3.33
CA LEU A 16 6.84 5.17 2.83
C LEU A 16 5.87 4.79 1.69
N VAL A 17 6.42 4.45 0.52
CA VAL A 17 5.66 3.90 -0.60
C VAL A 17 6.09 2.45 -0.84
N ILE A 18 5.13 1.52 -0.78
CA ILE A 18 5.35 0.09 -1.00
C ILE A 18 4.66 -0.33 -2.29
N ILE A 19 5.39 -0.93 -3.22
CA ILE A 19 4.83 -1.56 -4.41
C ILE A 19 4.82 -3.06 -4.20
N VAL A 20 3.63 -3.66 -4.24
CA VAL A 20 3.42 -5.09 -4.12
C VAL A 20 3.14 -5.64 -5.50
N ASP A 21 4.08 -6.43 -6.05
CA ASP A 21 3.79 -7.21 -7.26
C ASP A 21 2.81 -8.32 -6.91
N THR A 22 1.80 -8.52 -7.74
CA THR A 22 0.73 -9.49 -7.52
C THR A 22 0.47 -10.30 -8.79
N ASN A 23 1.41 -10.30 -9.72
CA ASN A 23 1.27 -11.01 -10.98
C ASN A 23 1.22 -12.53 -10.75
N PRO A 24 0.17 -13.22 -11.24
CA PRO A 24 -0.01 -14.65 -11.02
C PRO A 24 1.11 -15.52 -11.61
N ASN A 25 1.93 -15.00 -12.53
CA ASN A 25 3.09 -15.71 -13.07
C ASN A 25 4.29 -15.74 -12.10
N GLN A 26 4.23 -15.00 -10.99
CA GLN A 26 5.31 -14.98 -10.01
C GLN A 26 5.41 -16.31 -9.25
N ARG A 27 6.65 -16.81 -9.10
CA ARG A 27 6.91 -18.14 -8.51
C ARG A 27 6.31 -18.33 -7.13
N TYR A 28 6.37 -17.29 -6.28
CA TYR A 28 5.84 -17.36 -4.93
C TYR A 28 4.30 -17.39 -4.87
N ILE A 29 3.61 -17.04 -5.96
CA ILE A 29 2.15 -17.17 -6.08
C ILE A 29 1.79 -18.54 -6.66
N THR A 30 2.56 -19.02 -7.64
CA THR A 30 2.32 -20.32 -8.30
C THR A 30 2.67 -21.52 -7.44
N GLU A 31 3.70 -21.42 -6.58
CA GLU A 31 4.20 -22.56 -5.77
C GLU A 31 3.33 -22.80 -4.52
N ASP A 32 2.93 -21.74 -3.79
CA ASP A 32 1.97 -21.83 -2.68
C ASP A 32 1.25 -20.48 -2.46
N PRO A 33 -0.05 -20.37 -2.79
CA PRO A 33 -0.83 -19.15 -2.56
C PRO A 33 -0.85 -18.64 -1.12
N LYS A 34 -0.55 -19.50 -0.12
CA LYS A 34 -0.43 -19.08 1.28
C LYS A 34 0.77 -18.18 1.51
N VAL A 35 1.81 -18.29 0.68
CA VAL A 35 3.01 -17.43 0.73
C VAL A 35 2.64 -15.98 0.43
N LEU A 36 1.74 -15.73 -0.51
CA LEU A 36 1.23 -14.38 -0.77
C LEU A 36 0.54 -13.80 0.48
N THR A 37 -0.25 -14.60 1.19
CA THR A 37 -0.93 -14.16 2.41
C THR A 37 0.08 -13.81 3.51
N GLY A 38 1.05 -14.68 3.76
CA GLY A 38 2.10 -14.43 4.75
C GLY A 38 2.99 -13.24 4.39
N CYS A 39 3.31 -13.06 3.10
CA CYS A 39 4.04 -11.90 2.61
C CYS A 39 3.25 -10.61 2.83
N LEU A 40 1.95 -10.63 2.56
CA LEU A 40 1.08 -9.49 2.78
C LEU A 40 0.96 -9.13 4.26
N ASP A 41 0.82 -10.12 5.15
CA ASP A 41 0.80 -9.89 6.59
C ASP A 41 2.12 -9.28 7.08
N ALA A 42 3.27 -9.75 6.56
CA ALA A 42 4.57 -9.17 6.88
C ALA A 42 4.72 -7.72 6.36
N ILE A 43 4.23 -7.43 5.14
CA ILE A 43 4.20 -6.07 4.57
C ILE A 43 3.33 -5.15 5.42
N ILE A 44 2.17 -5.60 5.86
CA ILE A 44 1.27 -4.83 6.72
C ILE A 44 1.91 -4.56 8.08
N ALA A 45 2.57 -5.57 8.67
CA ALA A 45 3.32 -5.39 9.93
C ALA A 45 4.46 -4.36 9.77
N PHE A 46 5.19 -4.41 8.66
CA PHE A 46 6.24 -3.43 8.33
C PHE A 46 5.65 -2.02 8.14
N ALA A 47 4.57 -1.90 7.39
CA ALA A 47 3.89 -0.63 7.13
C ALA A 47 3.34 0.00 8.43
N ASN A 48 2.71 -0.81 9.28
CA ASN A 48 2.23 -0.35 10.59
C ASN A 48 3.40 0.05 11.50
N SER A 49 4.51 -0.70 11.48
CA SER A 49 5.71 -0.33 12.23
C SER A 49 6.27 1.02 11.79
N HIS A 50 6.23 1.34 10.49
CA HIS A 50 6.57 2.67 9.99
C HIS A 50 5.62 3.75 10.52
N LEU A 51 4.31 3.51 10.51
CA LEU A 51 3.32 4.44 11.06
C LEU A 51 3.44 4.61 12.58
N MET A 52 3.93 3.60 13.31
CA MET A 52 4.19 3.68 14.76
C MET A 52 5.37 4.58 15.11
N GLN A 53 6.34 4.76 14.21
CA GLN A 53 7.57 5.53 14.51
C GLN A 53 7.28 7.01 14.75
N LYS A 54 6.41 7.62 13.95
CA LYS A 54 5.98 9.02 14.12
C LYS A 54 4.53 9.18 13.70
N SER A 55 3.76 9.95 14.47
CA SER A 55 2.32 10.20 14.20
C SER A 55 2.06 10.89 12.86
N ARG A 56 3.06 11.58 12.30
CA ARG A 56 2.97 12.26 11.00
C ARG A 56 3.49 11.42 9.84
N ASN A 57 3.94 10.18 10.08
CA ASN A 57 4.39 9.31 8.99
C ASN A 57 3.23 8.98 8.06
N GLN A 58 3.54 8.92 6.77
CA GLN A 58 2.58 8.68 5.71
C GLN A 58 2.90 7.37 5.00
N LEU A 59 1.86 6.69 4.54
CA LEU A 59 1.97 5.40 3.89
C LEU A 59 1.18 5.41 2.58
N ALA A 60 1.80 4.88 1.53
CA ALA A 60 1.11 4.45 0.32
C ALA A 60 1.50 3.01 0.00
N VAL A 61 0.51 2.21 -0.39
CA VAL A 61 0.69 0.83 -0.83
C VAL A 61 0.00 0.68 -2.18
N ILE A 62 0.76 0.25 -3.19
CA ILE A 62 0.31 0.12 -4.58
C ILE A 62 0.41 -1.35 -4.96
N GLY A 63 -0.68 -1.90 -5.49
CA GLY A 63 -0.71 -3.23 -6.08
C GLY A 63 -0.34 -3.13 -7.56
N CYS A 64 0.60 -3.95 -7.98
CA CYS A 64 1.08 -4.03 -9.35
C CYS A 64 0.67 -5.39 -9.93
N HIS A 65 -0.28 -5.39 -10.85
CA HIS A 65 -0.75 -6.58 -11.54
C HIS A 65 -0.48 -6.45 -13.05
N PHE A 66 -0.68 -7.53 -13.80
CA PHE A 66 -0.48 -7.51 -15.25
C PHE A 66 -1.49 -6.62 -16.02
N HIS A 67 -2.73 -6.49 -15.54
CA HIS A 67 -3.79 -5.73 -16.23
C HIS A 67 -3.98 -4.32 -15.68
N LYS A 68 -3.58 -4.06 -14.43
CA LYS A 68 -3.67 -2.73 -13.81
C LYS A 68 -2.72 -2.58 -12.62
N SER A 69 -2.33 -1.33 -12.37
CA SER A 69 -1.68 -0.90 -11.13
C SER A 69 -2.64 0.01 -10.36
N GLU A 70 -2.79 -0.20 -9.05
CA GLU A 70 -3.85 0.45 -8.27
C GLU A 70 -3.42 0.69 -6.82
N TYR A 71 -3.86 1.81 -6.21
CA TYR A 71 -3.66 2.04 -4.79
C TYR A 71 -4.45 1.02 -3.95
N LEU A 72 -3.72 0.23 -3.17
CA LEU A 72 -4.27 -0.60 -2.10
C LEU A 72 -4.53 0.27 -0.87
N TYR A 73 -3.63 1.21 -0.58
CA TYR A 73 -3.80 2.25 0.43
C TYR A 73 -3.05 3.53 -0.01
N PRO A 74 -3.58 4.74 0.24
CA PRO A 74 -4.94 5.02 0.68
C PRO A 74 -5.97 4.61 -0.39
N SER A 75 -7.19 4.28 0.03
CA SER A 75 -8.26 3.93 -0.93
C SER A 75 -8.77 5.18 -1.65
N PRO A 76 -8.97 5.15 -2.99
CA PRO A 76 -9.66 6.22 -3.70
C PRO A 76 -11.15 6.16 -3.36
N GLY A 77 -11.57 6.87 -2.31
CA GLY A 77 -12.98 6.92 -1.91
C GLY A 77 -13.17 7.10 -0.40
N LYS A 78 -14.36 6.72 0.09
CA LYS A 78 -14.65 6.73 1.52
C LYS A 78 -13.81 5.64 2.21
N PRO A 79 -13.12 5.98 3.33
CA PRO A 79 -12.45 4.99 4.16
C PRO A 79 -13.43 3.90 4.59
N LEU A 80 -12.93 2.69 4.81
CA LEU A 80 -13.74 1.62 5.40
C LEU A 80 -14.19 2.04 6.80
N ASP A 81 -15.46 1.78 7.11
CA ASP A 81 -15.97 1.90 8.47
C ASP A 81 -15.43 0.73 9.29
N VAL A 82 -14.40 1.00 10.08
CA VAL A 82 -13.73 0.00 10.90
C VAL A 82 -14.16 0.20 12.35
N ARG A 83 -15.04 -0.68 12.82
CA ARG A 83 -15.35 -0.74 14.25
C ARG A 83 -14.11 -1.20 15.02
N GLN A 84 -13.71 -0.40 16.00
CA GLN A 84 -12.69 -0.79 16.97
C GLN A 84 -13.13 -2.05 17.72
N ILE A 85 -12.18 -2.96 17.89
CA ILE A 85 -12.25 -4.06 18.85
C ILE A 85 -11.23 -3.70 19.92
N ASP A 86 -11.61 -3.83 21.19
CA ASP A 86 -10.85 -3.31 22.34
C ASP A 86 -9.36 -3.66 22.27
N GLY A 87 -8.49 -2.65 22.44
CA GLY A 87 -7.03 -2.77 22.37
C GLY A 87 -6.36 -2.65 20.98
N GLN A 88 -7.11 -2.54 19.87
CA GLN A 88 -6.51 -2.36 18.53
C GLN A 88 -6.45 -0.88 18.12
N TYR A 89 -5.31 -0.47 17.56
CA TYR A 89 -5.16 0.86 16.98
C TYR A 89 -5.93 0.96 15.65
N GLU A 90 -6.95 1.81 15.61
CA GLU A 90 -7.92 1.90 14.52
C GLU A 90 -7.28 2.11 13.14
N LEU A 91 -6.24 2.96 13.07
CA LEU A 91 -5.52 3.18 11.83
C LEU A 91 -4.86 1.90 11.30
N PHE A 92 -4.31 1.06 12.17
CA PHE A 92 -3.65 -0.19 11.74
C PHE A 92 -4.68 -1.21 11.25
N THR A 93 -5.81 -1.33 11.96
CA THR A 93 -6.92 -2.17 11.51
C THR A 93 -7.50 -1.66 10.18
N LEU A 94 -7.57 -0.35 9.98
CA LEU A 94 -7.99 0.27 8.73
C LEU A 94 -7.01 -0.02 7.59
N VAL A 95 -5.72 0.20 7.79
CA VAL A 95 -4.66 -0.09 6.81
C VAL A 95 -4.72 -1.56 6.40
N GLU A 96 -4.75 -2.48 7.38
CA GLU A 96 -4.81 -3.91 7.14
C GLU A 96 -6.05 -4.32 6.32
N LYS A 97 -7.25 -3.93 6.77
CA LYS A 97 -8.50 -4.29 6.10
C LYS A 97 -8.56 -3.69 4.69
N THR A 98 -8.09 -2.46 4.52
CA THR A 98 -8.10 -1.79 3.22
C THR A 98 -7.17 -2.49 2.24
N ILE A 99 -5.92 -2.76 2.65
CA ILE A 99 -4.93 -3.43 1.78
C ILE A 99 -5.44 -4.83 1.38
N LYS A 100 -5.89 -5.64 2.33
CA LYS A 100 -6.39 -7.00 2.06
C LYS A 100 -7.61 -6.98 1.12
N MET A 101 -8.60 -6.15 1.40
CA MET A 101 -9.81 -6.04 0.57
C MET A 101 -9.51 -5.55 -0.84
N ARG A 102 -8.66 -4.53 -0.98
CA ARG A 102 -8.29 -3.95 -2.27
C ARG A 102 -7.45 -4.90 -3.09
N LEU A 103 -6.55 -5.66 -2.47
CA LEU A 103 -5.77 -6.67 -3.16
C LEU A 103 -6.66 -7.79 -3.71
N VAL A 104 -7.61 -8.28 -2.91
CA VAL A 104 -8.59 -9.27 -3.37
C VAL A 104 -9.40 -8.73 -4.54
N ASN A 105 -9.82 -7.46 -4.50
CA ASN A 105 -10.55 -6.84 -5.61
C ASN A 105 -9.68 -6.67 -6.86
N LEU A 106 -8.40 -6.32 -6.72
CA LEU A 106 -7.43 -6.22 -7.82
C LEU A 106 -7.29 -7.56 -8.56
N ILE A 107 -7.11 -8.65 -7.81
CA ILE A 107 -6.97 -10.01 -8.36
C ILE A 107 -8.30 -10.48 -8.98
N LYS A 108 -9.43 -10.23 -8.33
CA LYS A 108 -10.75 -10.64 -8.83
C LYS A 108 -11.19 -9.89 -10.09
N SER A 109 -10.68 -8.67 -10.31
CA SER A 109 -11.05 -7.87 -11.48
C SER A 109 -10.19 -8.17 -12.71
N GLN A 110 -9.36 -9.22 -12.69
CA GLN A 110 -8.55 -9.59 -13.84
C GLN A 110 -9.43 -10.11 -14.99
N PRO A 111 -9.15 -9.77 -16.26
CA PRO A 111 -9.87 -10.31 -17.41
C PRO A 111 -9.68 -11.82 -17.51
N GLN A 112 -10.75 -12.60 -17.68
CA GLN A 112 -10.66 -14.07 -17.78
C GLN A 112 -10.09 -14.57 -19.12
N GLU A 113 -10.19 -13.75 -20.17
CA GLU A 113 -9.79 -14.13 -21.53
C GLU A 113 -8.33 -13.75 -21.85
N GLU A 114 -7.70 -12.93 -21.02
CA GLU A 114 -6.32 -12.50 -21.24
C GLU A 114 -5.33 -13.41 -20.51
N ARG A 115 -4.27 -13.80 -21.22
CA ARG A 115 -3.15 -14.48 -20.57
C ARG A 115 -2.41 -13.47 -19.70
N PRO A 116 -2.07 -13.82 -18.44
CA PRO A 116 -1.28 -12.94 -17.61
C PRO A 116 0.03 -12.55 -18.28
N GLY A 117 0.20 -11.26 -18.53
CA GLY A 117 1.42 -10.67 -19.09
C GLY A 117 2.46 -10.36 -18.01
N GLU A 118 3.39 -9.47 -18.32
CA GLU A 118 4.31 -8.91 -17.32
C GLU A 118 3.60 -7.92 -16.40
N SER A 119 4.15 -7.71 -15.21
CA SER A 119 3.59 -6.77 -14.23
C SER A 119 3.77 -5.33 -14.73
N LEU A 120 2.76 -4.48 -14.54
CA LEU A 120 2.79 -3.07 -14.94
C LEU A 120 3.62 -2.19 -13.98
N LEU A 121 4.87 -2.58 -13.76
CA LEU A 121 5.77 -1.96 -12.77
C LEU A 121 6.06 -0.49 -13.10
N ALA A 122 6.25 -0.16 -14.39
CA ALA A 122 6.46 1.22 -14.82
C ALA A 122 5.27 2.12 -14.43
N GLY A 123 4.04 1.61 -14.57
CA GLY A 123 2.83 2.30 -14.14
C GLY A 123 2.78 2.49 -12.61
N ALA A 124 3.12 1.44 -11.85
CA ALA A 124 3.16 1.53 -10.39
C ALA A 124 4.22 2.52 -9.88
N MET A 125 5.39 2.56 -10.53
CA MET A 125 6.46 3.53 -10.24
C MET A 125 6.03 4.96 -10.57
N ALA A 126 5.37 5.18 -11.71
CA ALA A 126 4.83 6.49 -12.05
C ALA A 126 3.79 6.95 -11.02
N MET A 127 2.88 6.06 -10.60
CA MET A 127 1.91 6.35 -9.53
C MET A 127 2.61 6.70 -8.21
N ALA A 128 3.64 5.94 -7.82
CA ALA A 128 4.42 6.19 -6.61
C ALA A 128 5.11 7.56 -6.64
N LEU A 129 5.77 7.90 -7.75
CA LEU A 129 6.43 9.20 -7.92
C LEU A 129 5.41 10.33 -7.91
N CYS A 130 4.28 10.19 -8.59
CA CYS A 130 3.20 11.17 -8.55
C CYS A 130 2.65 11.36 -7.13
N PHE A 131 2.54 10.28 -6.34
CA PHE A 131 2.13 10.36 -4.94
C PHE A 131 3.13 11.13 -4.08
N ILE A 132 4.43 10.94 -4.31
CA ILE A 132 5.51 11.64 -3.58
C ILE A 132 5.50 13.14 -3.92
N THR A 133 5.23 13.49 -5.17
CA THR A 133 5.24 14.90 -5.63
C THR A 133 3.93 15.66 -5.34
N ARG A 134 2.93 14.98 -4.79
CA ARG A 134 1.60 15.55 -4.55
C ARG A 134 1.56 16.41 -3.30
#